data_AF-A0A7W9WH96-F1
#
_entry.id   AF-A0A7W9WH96-F1
#
_cell.length_a   1.000
_cell.length_b   1.000
_cell.length_c   1.000
_cell.angle_alpha   90.00
_cell.angle_beta   90.00
_cell.angle_gamma   90.00
#
_symmetry.space_group_name_H-M   'P 1'
#
loop_
_entity.id
_entity.type
_entity.pdbx_description
1 polymer ?
#
loop_
_entity_poly.entity_id
_entity_poly.type
_entity_poly.pdbx_seq_one_letter_code
_entity_poly.pdbx_strand_id
1 'polypeptide(L)'
;MSKHIDSQLKAPGMGGTAGSAIGETKRHYEDEYGWTDTPGYKDYNVENDGKGMFWAGVENPDEPDYLKRTSCTDLPFWVENGDAPPPQYEEAISPEILAALAYQHMQLPDTKVTLAPEANTKVNLPTWAWLDKAVFDEVQATAALNVPGFNIQATTTARPVSLKLEPGTEDAVTYPASGECVLNADDSIGEPYAKGKADETPPCGIRYLRSSGDGTYKLRATITWDINWTGSGGAGGDLPNGTFGNEQAVTVQEIQAVNR
;
A
#
# COMPACT_ATOMS: atom_id res chain seq x y z
N MET A 1 30.70 8.20 -8.64
CA MET A 1 30.17 8.05 -10.00
C MET A 1 31.05 7.16 -10.89
N SER A 2 32.29 7.56 -11.23
CA SER A 2 33.18 6.83 -12.14
C SER A 2 33.27 5.31 -11.92
N LYS A 3 33.53 4.87 -10.69
CA LYS A 3 33.58 3.43 -10.33
C LYS A 3 32.27 2.68 -10.62
N HIS A 4 31.12 3.34 -10.47
CA HIS A 4 29.81 2.74 -10.74
C HIS A 4 29.60 2.58 -12.25
N ILE A 5 29.92 3.61 -13.04
CA ILE A 5 29.86 3.55 -14.51
C ILE A 5 30.82 2.46 -15.05
N ASP A 6 32.02 2.37 -14.51
CA ASP A 6 32.98 1.31 -14.86
C ASP A 6 32.47 -0.10 -14.54
N SER A 7 31.67 -0.25 -13.48
CA SER A 7 31.02 -1.51 -13.13
C SER A 7 29.93 -1.86 -14.13
N GLN A 8 29.13 -0.87 -14.56
CA GLN A 8 28.09 -1.05 -15.58
C GLN A 8 28.73 -1.47 -16.91
N LEU A 9 29.76 -0.78 -17.38
CA LEU A 9 30.48 -1.14 -18.62
C LEU A 9 31.02 -2.58 -18.66
N LYS A 10 31.24 -3.20 -17.48
CA LYS A 10 31.74 -4.57 -17.35
C LYS A 10 30.63 -5.60 -17.19
N ALA A 11 29.36 -5.19 -17.15
CA ALA A 11 28.23 -6.10 -17.00
C ALA A 11 28.10 -7.03 -18.24
N PRO A 12 27.75 -8.31 -18.06
CA PRO A 12 27.54 -9.23 -19.18
C PRO A 12 26.49 -8.70 -20.16
N GLY A 13 26.79 -8.74 -21.45
CA GLY A 13 25.89 -8.23 -22.50
C GLY A 13 25.97 -6.71 -22.74
N MET A 14 26.79 -5.98 -22.00
CA MET A 14 26.96 -4.52 -22.12
C MET A 14 27.97 -4.13 -23.23
N GLY A 15 27.77 -4.69 -24.42
CA GLY A 15 28.50 -4.33 -25.64
C GLY A 15 27.66 -3.49 -26.61
N GLY A 16 28.24 -3.12 -27.76
CA GLY A 16 27.51 -2.39 -28.81
C GLY A 16 27.02 -1.01 -28.37
N THR A 17 25.84 -0.61 -28.83
CA THR A 17 25.27 0.73 -28.62
C THR A 17 25.08 1.07 -27.14
N ALA A 18 24.66 0.11 -26.32
CA ALA A 18 24.48 0.31 -24.88
C ALA A 18 25.81 0.61 -24.17
N GLY A 19 26.86 -0.16 -24.48
CA GLY A 19 28.20 0.10 -23.95
C GLY A 19 28.77 1.44 -24.40
N SER A 20 28.55 1.82 -25.67
CA SER A 20 28.93 3.14 -26.19
C SER A 20 28.22 4.28 -25.47
N ALA A 21 26.91 4.15 -25.21
CA ALA A 21 26.14 5.17 -24.49
C ALA A 21 26.66 5.38 -23.07
N ILE A 22 26.92 4.30 -22.32
CA ILE A 22 27.49 4.38 -20.97
C ILE A 22 28.91 4.99 -20.99
N GLY A 23 29.71 4.66 -22.02
CA GLY A 23 31.02 5.27 -22.23
C GLY A 23 30.94 6.77 -22.53
N GLU A 24 29.93 7.21 -23.29
CA GLU A 24 29.63 8.63 -23.52
C GLU A 24 29.22 9.34 -22.23
N THR A 25 28.35 8.72 -21.41
CA THR A 25 28.02 9.23 -20.07
C THR A 25 29.26 9.37 -19.20
N LYS A 26 30.22 8.43 -19.25
CA LYS A 26 31.49 8.55 -18.53
C LYS A 26 32.27 9.79 -18.98
N ARG A 27 32.51 9.92 -20.29
CA ARG A 27 33.24 11.06 -20.88
C ARG A 27 32.53 12.38 -20.62
N HIS A 28 31.21 12.37 -20.48
CA HIS A 28 30.45 13.56 -20.15
C HIS A 28 30.83 14.16 -18.80
N TYR A 29 31.15 13.33 -17.80
CA TYR A 29 31.57 13.79 -16.48
C TYR A 29 33.09 13.93 -16.32
N GLU A 30 33.88 13.27 -17.16
CA GLU A 30 35.34 13.18 -16.97
C GLU A 30 36.14 13.96 -18.04
N ASP A 31 35.68 13.98 -19.29
CA ASP A 31 36.47 14.32 -20.47
C ASP A 31 35.80 15.37 -21.38
N GLU A 32 35.01 16.29 -20.81
CA GLU A 32 34.40 17.44 -21.50
C GLU A 32 33.45 17.07 -22.66
N TYR A 33 32.98 15.82 -22.72
CA TYR A 33 32.07 15.38 -23.77
C TYR A 33 30.64 15.93 -23.56
N GLY A 34 30.19 16.81 -24.44
CA GLY A 34 28.85 17.42 -24.37
C GLY A 34 27.97 17.08 -25.57
N TRP A 35 26.66 17.25 -25.37
CA TRP A 35 25.64 17.25 -26.42
C TRP A 35 25.13 18.68 -26.66
N THR A 36 24.31 18.88 -27.69
CA THR A 36 23.82 20.20 -28.15
C THR A 36 23.35 21.11 -27.02
N ASP A 37 22.59 20.57 -26.07
CA ASP A 37 21.99 21.32 -24.96
C ASP A 37 22.52 20.88 -23.58
N THR A 38 23.63 20.15 -23.56
CA THR A 38 24.17 19.56 -22.32
C THR A 38 25.70 19.59 -22.36
N PRO A 39 26.35 20.65 -21.83
CA PRO A 39 27.80 20.79 -21.90
C PRO A 39 28.49 19.69 -21.07
N GLY A 40 29.59 19.16 -21.60
CA GLY A 40 30.42 18.21 -20.86
C GLY A 40 31.23 18.89 -19.76
N TYR A 41 31.70 18.07 -18.83
CA TYR A 41 32.48 18.47 -17.67
C TYR A 41 33.82 17.77 -17.64
N LYS A 42 34.77 18.39 -16.94
CA LYS A 42 36.07 17.78 -16.63
C LYS A 42 36.12 17.44 -15.15
N ASP A 43 36.44 16.19 -14.83
CA ASP A 43 36.57 15.69 -13.45
C ASP A 43 35.41 16.15 -12.53
N TYR A 44 34.17 16.06 -13.02
CA TYR A 44 33.01 16.71 -12.41
C TYR A 44 32.79 16.29 -10.95
N ASN A 45 32.85 17.26 -10.05
CA ASN A 45 32.70 17.10 -8.60
C ASN A 45 33.67 16.13 -7.92
N VAL A 46 34.79 15.76 -8.56
CA VAL A 46 35.85 14.95 -7.93
C VAL A 46 36.46 15.66 -6.73
N GLU A 47 36.71 16.97 -6.84
CA GLU A 47 37.22 17.80 -5.73
C GLU A 47 36.20 18.05 -4.60
N ASN A 48 34.93 17.72 -4.86
CA ASN A 48 33.82 17.87 -3.91
C ASN A 48 33.41 16.53 -3.27
N ASP A 49 34.25 15.49 -3.39
CA ASP A 49 34.01 14.20 -2.74
C ASP A 49 33.74 14.38 -1.24
N GLY A 50 32.69 13.72 -0.75
CA GLY A 50 32.20 13.85 0.63
C GLY A 50 31.40 15.13 0.96
N LYS A 51 31.33 16.12 0.05
CA LYS A 51 30.48 17.31 0.23
C LYS A 51 29.09 17.17 -0.38
N GLY A 52 28.83 16.08 -1.08
CA GLY A 52 27.58 15.82 -1.79
C GLY A 52 27.57 14.42 -2.37
N MET A 53 26.58 14.16 -3.21
CA MET A 53 26.44 12.90 -3.92
C MET A 53 25.79 13.08 -5.29
N PHE A 54 26.05 12.12 -6.17
CA PHE A 54 25.31 12.00 -7.42
C PHE A 54 24.00 11.28 -7.19
N TRP A 55 22.93 11.85 -7.73
CA TRP A 55 21.60 11.28 -7.82
C TRP A 55 21.41 10.71 -9.22
N ALA A 56 20.80 9.54 -9.30
CA ALA A 56 20.56 8.84 -10.56
C ALA A 56 19.21 8.13 -10.50
N GLY A 57 18.61 7.89 -11.67
CA GLY A 57 17.37 7.12 -11.79
C GLY A 57 17.53 5.70 -11.26
N VAL A 58 16.53 5.24 -10.53
CA VAL A 58 16.39 3.85 -10.07
C VAL A 58 14.99 3.39 -10.47
N GLU A 59 14.90 2.22 -11.10
CA GLU A 59 13.61 1.63 -11.47
C GLU A 59 12.86 1.19 -10.21
N ASN A 60 11.56 1.50 -10.14
CA ASN A 60 10.63 0.86 -9.21
C ASN A 60 10.18 -0.49 -9.80
N PRO A 61 10.63 -1.65 -9.28
CA PRO A 61 10.27 -2.96 -9.85
C PRO A 61 8.78 -3.28 -9.75
N ASP A 62 8.06 -2.65 -8.82
CA ASP A 62 6.63 -2.84 -8.59
C ASP A 62 5.74 -1.95 -9.48
N GLU A 63 6.33 -1.11 -10.35
CA GLU A 63 5.61 -0.45 -11.45
C GLU A 63 5.45 -1.44 -12.62
N PRO A 64 4.21 -1.90 -12.92
CA PRO A 64 3.96 -2.87 -13.97
C PRO A 64 4.09 -2.29 -15.38
N ASP A 65 3.89 -0.98 -15.56
CA ASP A 65 4.07 -0.32 -16.85
C ASP A 65 5.56 -0.11 -17.11
N TYR A 66 6.12 -0.94 -17.99
CA TYR A 66 7.53 -0.88 -18.36
C TYR A 66 7.94 0.52 -18.84
N LEU A 67 7.10 1.20 -19.62
CA LEU A 67 7.45 2.51 -20.17
C LEU A 67 7.51 3.58 -19.08
N LYS A 68 6.66 3.49 -18.06
CA LYS A 68 6.74 4.35 -16.87
C LYS A 68 7.94 3.99 -16.01
N ARG A 69 8.17 2.70 -15.77
CA ARG A 69 9.30 2.25 -14.95
C ARG A 69 10.64 2.72 -15.49
N THR A 70 10.78 2.77 -16.82
CA THR A 70 12.01 3.20 -17.50
C THR A 70 11.94 4.63 -18.05
N SER A 71 10.99 5.46 -17.62
CA SER A 71 10.82 6.81 -18.19
C SER A 71 11.88 7.81 -17.70
N CYS A 72 12.49 7.58 -16.54
CA CYS A 72 13.58 8.41 -16.04
C CYS A 72 14.84 8.16 -16.88
N THR A 73 15.10 9.07 -17.81
CA THR A 73 16.28 9.05 -18.69
C THR A 73 17.28 10.16 -18.38
N ASP A 74 17.06 10.87 -17.27
CA ASP A 74 17.93 11.98 -16.86
C ASP A 74 19.34 11.50 -16.54
N LEU A 75 20.30 12.31 -16.96
CA LEU A 75 21.70 12.11 -16.60
C LEU A 75 21.88 12.31 -15.09
N PRO A 76 22.73 11.50 -14.43
CA PRO A 76 23.02 11.70 -13.02
C PRO A 76 23.46 13.13 -12.68
N PHE A 77 22.89 13.73 -11.64
CA PHE A 77 23.21 15.10 -11.26
C PHE A 77 23.79 15.15 -9.84
N TRP A 78 24.63 16.14 -9.58
CA TRP A 78 25.25 16.35 -8.27
C TRP A 78 24.36 17.20 -7.38
N VAL A 79 24.25 16.81 -6.11
CA VAL A 79 23.62 17.62 -5.06
C VAL A 79 24.55 17.69 -3.86
N GLU A 80 24.74 18.89 -3.31
CA GLU A 80 25.51 19.08 -2.08
C GLU A 80 24.76 18.53 -0.86
N ASN A 81 25.51 18.18 0.19
CA ASN A 81 24.95 17.66 1.42
C ASN A 81 24.09 18.72 2.12
N GLY A 82 22.82 18.40 2.38
CA GLY A 82 21.88 19.28 3.06
C GLY A 82 21.07 20.17 2.11
N ASP A 83 21.42 20.23 0.83
CA ASP A 83 20.66 20.95 -0.18
C ASP A 83 19.50 20.10 -0.68
N ALA A 84 18.39 20.74 -1.05
CA ALA A 84 17.29 20.06 -1.73
C ALA A 84 17.69 19.73 -3.18
N PRO A 85 17.21 18.60 -3.74
CA PRO A 85 17.35 18.34 -5.16
C PRO A 85 16.82 19.51 -6.02
N PRO A 86 17.46 19.84 -7.15
CA PRO A 86 17.00 20.92 -8.02
C PRO A 86 15.56 20.70 -8.51
N PRO A 87 14.69 21.73 -8.53
CA PRO A 87 13.26 21.58 -8.81
C PRO A 87 12.90 21.02 -10.19
N GLN A 88 13.82 21.07 -11.16
CA GLN A 88 13.58 20.50 -12.49
C GLN A 88 13.57 18.97 -12.52
N TYR A 89 14.06 18.31 -11.46
CA TYR A 89 13.99 16.86 -11.30
C TYR A 89 12.80 16.53 -10.39
N GLU A 90 11.60 16.53 -10.97
CA GLU A 90 10.34 16.38 -10.23
C GLU A 90 10.26 15.03 -9.49
N GLU A 91 10.90 13.99 -10.03
CA GLU A 91 10.97 12.65 -9.47
C GLU A 91 12.16 12.43 -8.51
N ALA A 92 12.93 13.48 -8.20
CA ALA A 92 13.96 13.39 -7.17
C ALA A 92 13.31 13.06 -5.82
N ILE A 93 13.92 12.12 -5.08
CA ILE A 93 13.26 11.54 -3.91
C ILE A 93 12.87 12.64 -2.90
N SER A 94 11.61 12.60 -2.50
CA SER A 94 10.99 13.55 -1.57
C SER A 94 10.28 12.78 -0.46
N PRO A 95 9.89 13.42 0.65
CA PRO A 95 9.04 12.78 1.66
C PRO A 95 7.75 12.20 1.06
N GLU A 96 7.17 12.83 0.04
CA GLU A 96 5.97 12.33 -0.65
C GLU A 96 6.26 11.05 -1.43
N ILE A 97 7.36 10.98 -2.17
CA ILE A 97 7.80 9.75 -2.86
C ILE A 97 8.10 8.64 -1.84
N LEU A 98 8.74 8.97 -0.71
CA LEU A 98 8.96 8.00 0.37
C LEU A 98 7.63 7.51 0.98
N ALA A 99 6.62 8.37 1.12
CA ALA A 99 5.30 7.96 1.60
C ALA A 99 4.62 7.00 0.62
N ALA A 100 4.70 7.29 -0.69
CA ALA A 100 4.20 6.41 -1.73
C ALA A 100 4.94 5.06 -1.78
N LEU A 101 6.25 5.05 -1.56
CA LEU A 101 7.02 3.81 -1.42
C LEU A 101 6.60 3.02 -0.17
N ALA A 102 6.46 3.68 0.98
CA ALA A 102 6.00 3.04 2.20
C ALA A 102 4.58 2.48 2.05
N TYR A 103 3.71 3.18 1.32
CA TYR A 103 2.38 2.73 0.94
C TYR A 103 2.40 1.48 0.06
N GLN A 104 3.20 1.48 -1.00
CA GLN A 104 3.31 0.36 -1.94
C GLN A 104 3.78 -0.94 -1.27
N HIS A 105 4.64 -0.83 -0.26
CA HIS A 105 5.15 -1.96 0.51
C HIS A 105 4.37 -2.24 1.81
N MET A 106 3.30 -1.49 2.09
CA MET A 106 2.49 -1.69 3.29
C MET A 106 1.75 -3.03 3.21
N GLN A 107 1.82 -3.81 4.28
CA GLN A 107 1.08 -5.07 4.41
C GLN A 107 -0.02 -4.89 5.43
N LEU A 108 -1.27 -4.99 4.97
CA LEU A 108 -2.44 -4.97 5.84
C LEU A 108 -2.72 -6.39 6.35
N PRO A 109 -3.13 -6.57 7.61
CA PRO A 109 -3.46 -7.88 8.14
C PRO A 109 -4.64 -8.50 7.40
N ASP A 110 -4.60 -9.82 7.21
CA ASP A 110 -5.76 -10.57 6.75
C ASP A 110 -6.92 -10.36 7.71
N THR A 111 -8.06 -10.00 7.17
CA THR A 111 -9.27 -9.87 7.97
C THR A 111 -9.88 -11.25 8.17
N LYS A 112 -10.28 -11.57 9.41
CA LYS A 112 -11.25 -12.63 9.65
C LYS A 112 -12.34 -12.07 10.55
N VAL A 113 -13.48 -11.73 9.96
CA VAL A 113 -14.65 -11.31 10.74
C VAL A 113 -15.08 -12.43 11.67
N THR A 114 -15.37 -12.09 12.92
CA THR A 114 -15.92 -13.03 13.90
C THR A 114 -17.43 -13.04 13.75
N LEU A 115 -18.02 -14.23 13.69
CA LEU A 115 -19.46 -14.42 13.49
C LEU A 115 -20.09 -15.14 14.68
N ALA A 116 -21.31 -14.76 15.04
CA ALA A 116 -22.15 -15.52 15.97
C ALA A 116 -23.58 -15.65 15.42
N PRO A 117 -24.07 -16.88 15.12
CA PRO A 117 -23.36 -18.17 15.23
C PRO A 117 -22.14 -18.30 14.29
N GLU A 118 -21.15 -19.09 14.69
CA GLU A 118 -19.92 -19.33 13.91
C GLU A 118 -20.19 -20.19 12.66
N ALA A 119 -20.09 -19.59 11.47
CA ALA A 119 -20.10 -20.22 10.14
C ALA A 119 -21.30 -21.15 9.79
N ASN A 120 -22.16 -21.49 10.75
CA ASN A 120 -23.34 -22.33 10.61
C ASN A 120 -24.49 -21.60 11.28
N THR A 121 -25.32 -20.98 10.45
CA THR A 121 -26.48 -20.22 10.90
C THR A 121 -27.76 -20.84 10.35
N LYS A 122 -28.89 -20.25 10.70
CA LYS A 122 -30.22 -20.71 10.31
C LYS A 122 -30.95 -19.66 9.50
N VAL A 123 -31.85 -20.11 8.64
CA VAL A 123 -32.76 -19.21 7.91
C VAL A 123 -33.49 -18.32 8.93
N ASN A 124 -33.54 -17.03 8.65
CA ASN A 124 -34.13 -15.98 9.50
C ASN A 124 -33.47 -15.76 10.85
N LEU A 125 -32.31 -16.37 11.15
CA LEU A 125 -31.53 -16.07 12.35
C LEU A 125 -30.52 -14.94 12.07
N PRO A 126 -30.59 -13.80 12.79
CA PRO A 126 -29.54 -12.79 12.71
C PRO A 126 -28.19 -13.37 13.13
N THR A 127 -27.20 -13.21 12.27
CA THR A 127 -25.80 -13.58 12.50
C THR A 127 -25.02 -12.30 12.76
N TRP A 128 -24.54 -12.15 14.00
CA TRP A 128 -23.74 -11.02 14.43
C TRP A 128 -22.35 -11.11 13.81
N ALA A 129 -21.78 -9.95 13.47
CA ALA A 129 -20.47 -9.83 12.86
C ALA A 129 -19.69 -8.69 13.53
N TRP A 130 -18.43 -8.93 13.89
CA TRP A 130 -17.56 -7.91 14.47
C TRP A 130 -16.08 -8.23 14.20
N LEU A 131 -15.24 -7.22 14.34
CA LEU A 131 -13.79 -7.37 14.31
C LEU A 131 -13.22 -7.34 15.72
N ASP A 132 -12.25 -8.21 15.99
CA ASP A 132 -11.51 -8.18 17.24
C ASP A 132 -10.62 -6.93 17.26
N LYS A 133 -10.69 -6.13 18.32
CA LYS A 133 -9.88 -4.92 18.48
C LYS A 133 -8.38 -5.22 18.34
N ALA A 134 -7.92 -6.38 18.81
CA ALA A 134 -6.51 -6.75 18.75
C ALA A 134 -5.99 -7.04 17.32
N VAL A 135 -6.89 -7.22 16.34
CA VAL A 135 -6.56 -7.42 14.92
C VAL A 135 -6.72 -6.12 14.12
N PHE A 136 -7.29 -5.08 14.73
CA PHE A 136 -7.82 -3.89 14.07
C PHE A 136 -7.08 -2.60 14.48
N ASP A 137 -5.84 -2.73 14.94
CA ASP A 137 -4.98 -1.59 15.27
C ASP A 137 -4.44 -0.91 13.99
N GLU A 138 -3.97 0.32 14.14
CA GLU A 138 -3.31 1.06 13.06
C GLU A 138 -2.08 0.30 12.54
N VAL A 139 -1.89 0.31 11.22
CA VAL A 139 -0.71 -0.27 10.57
C VAL A 139 0.16 0.87 10.06
N GLN A 140 1.44 0.83 10.37
CA GLN A 140 2.40 1.83 9.93
C GLN A 140 3.51 1.22 9.08
N ALA A 141 3.92 1.93 8.04
CA ALA A 141 5.08 1.63 7.23
C ALA A 141 5.93 2.90 7.08
N THR A 142 7.25 2.78 7.23
CA THR A 142 8.17 3.91 7.09
C THR A 142 9.19 3.63 6.00
N ALA A 143 9.33 4.56 5.06
CA ALA A 143 10.44 4.60 4.13
C ALA A 143 11.38 5.75 4.49
N ALA A 144 12.68 5.53 4.35
CA ALA A 144 13.69 6.51 4.70
C ALA A 144 14.89 6.46 3.76
N LEU A 145 15.48 7.63 3.52
CA LEU A 145 16.79 7.80 2.92
C LEU A 145 17.71 8.41 3.98
N ASN A 146 18.69 7.62 4.43
CA ASN A 146 19.68 8.02 5.41
C ASN A 146 21.09 7.82 4.82
N VAL A 147 21.60 8.88 4.21
CA VAL A 147 22.92 8.97 3.58
C VAL A 147 23.58 10.29 3.99
N PRO A 148 24.91 10.47 3.84
CA PRO A 148 25.54 11.75 4.14
C PRO A 148 24.80 12.91 3.47
N GLY A 149 24.48 13.94 4.25
CA GLY A 149 23.75 15.11 3.75
C GLY A 149 22.23 14.97 3.63
N PHE A 150 21.67 13.75 3.69
CA PHE A 150 20.24 13.52 3.51
C PHE A 150 19.70 12.57 4.57
N ASN A 151 18.77 13.07 5.38
CA ASN A 151 18.05 12.29 6.37
C ASN A 151 16.55 12.63 6.26
N ILE A 152 15.91 12.04 5.26
CA ILE A 152 14.48 12.21 5.01
C ILE A 152 13.75 10.89 5.19
N GLN A 153 12.55 10.96 5.74
CA GLN A 153 11.69 9.82 5.95
C GLN A 153 10.24 10.22 5.76
N ALA A 154 9.39 9.23 5.51
CA ALA A 154 7.95 9.34 5.61
C ALA A 154 7.36 8.06 6.21
N THR A 155 6.37 8.25 7.06
CA THR A 155 5.59 7.20 7.69
C THR A 155 4.17 7.27 7.18
N THR A 156 3.74 6.23 6.48
CA THR A 156 2.36 6.02 6.05
C THR A 156 1.64 5.22 7.13
N THR A 157 0.44 5.66 7.50
CA THR A 157 -0.41 5.08 8.54
C THR A 157 -1.75 4.71 7.92
N ALA A 158 -2.14 3.45 8.02
CA ALA A 158 -3.45 2.94 7.66
C ALA A 158 -4.31 2.75 8.92
N ARG A 159 -5.44 3.45 8.97
CA ARG A 159 -6.45 3.35 10.02
C ARG A 159 -7.70 2.71 9.42
N PRO A 160 -8.20 1.62 9.98
CA PRO A 160 -9.39 0.99 9.42
C PRO A 160 -10.64 1.78 9.83
N VAL A 161 -11.58 2.00 8.91
CA VAL A 161 -12.72 2.93 9.12
C VAL A 161 -14.09 2.29 8.94
N SER A 162 -14.19 1.24 8.12
CA SER A 162 -15.44 0.51 7.94
C SER A 162 -15.21 -0.95 7.54
N LEU A 163 -16.19 -1.79 7.84
CA LEU A 163 -16.31 -3.17 7.37
C LEU A 163 -17.54 -3.29 6.49
N LYS A 164 -17.33 -3.68 5.24
CA LYS A 164 -18.38 -4.05 4.31
C LYS A 164 -18.63 -5.55 4.37
N LEU A 165 -19.88 -5.93 4.62
CA LEU A 165 -20.37 -7.29 4.57
C LEU A 165 -21.18 -7.52 3.30
N GLU A 166 -20.75 -8.48 2.50
CA GLU A 166 -21.45 -8.92 1.29
C GLU A 166 -21.86 -10.39 1.46
N PRO A 167 -23.15 -10.70 1.67
CA PRO A 167 -23.61 -12.04 2.03
C PRO A 167 -23.32 -13.17 1.02
N GLY A 168 -22.91 -12.84 -0.21
CA GLY A 168 -22.71 -13.82 -1.28
C GLY A 168 -24.01 -14.39 -1.88
N THR A 169 -25.15 -13.79 -1.55
CA THR A 169 -26.48 -14.09 -2.12
C THR A 169 -27.38 -12.86 -2.03
N GLU A 170 -28.36 -12.77 -2.92
CA GLU A 170 -29.44 -11.76 -2.86
C GLU A 170 -30.50 -12.11 -1.82
N ASP A 171 -30.62 -13.38 -1.44
CA ASP A 171 -31.55 -13.87 -0.42
C ASP A 171 -31.02 -13.63 1.01
N ALA A 172 -30.58 -12.40 1.30
CA ALA A 172 -30.07 -12.00 2.61
C ALA A 172 -30.35 -10.52 2.91
N VAL A 173 -30.47 -10.20 4.20
CA VAL A 173 -30.56 -8.84 4.71
C VAL A 173 -29.32 -8.55 5.53
N THR A 174 -28.68 -7.41 5.31
CA THR A 174 -27.54 -6.96 6.13
C THR A 174 -27.99 -6.00 7.24
N TYR A 175 -27.16 -5.92 8.27
CA TYR A 175 -27.26 -4.98 9.37
C TYR A 175 -25.93 -4.24 9.49
N PRO A 176 -25.91 -2.90 9.36
CA PRO A 176 -27.01 -2.07 8.89
C PRO A 176 -27.46 -2.43 7.46
N ALA A 177 -28.58 -1.88 6.99
CA ALA A 177 -29.12 -2.19 5.66
C ALA A 177 -28.16 -1.85 4.50
N SER A 178 -27.20 -0.95 4.72
CA SER A 178 -26.12 -0.67 3.76
C SER A 178 -25.12 -1.84 3.65
N GLY A 179 -25.05 -2.71 4.64
CA GLY A 179 -24.01 -3.73 4.81
C GLY A 179 -22.67 -3.15 5.23
N GLU A 180 -22.59 -1.84 5.49
CA GLU A 180 -21.37 -1.17 5.90
C GLU A 180 -21.44 -0.82 7.38
N CYS A 181 -20.61 -1.50 8.15
CA CYS A 181 -20.44 -1.31 9.57
C CYS A 181 -19.31 -0.31 9.80
N VAL A 182 -19.66 0.91 10.20
CA VAL A 182 -18.68 1.96 10.50
C VAL A 182 -18.05 1.76 11.87
N LEU A 183 -16.92 2.42 12.11
CA LEU A 183 -16.31 2.54 13.42
C LEU A 183 -17.29 3.08 14.48
N ASN A 184 -17.33 2.39 15.62
CA ASN A 184 -17.95 2.87 16.84
C ASN A 184 -17.08 3.93 17.53
N ALA A 185 -17.64 4.64 18.50
CA ALA A 185 -16.94 5.67 19.26
C ALA A 185 -15.75 5.16 20.11
N ASP A 186 -15.62 3.84 20.26
CA ASP A 186 -14.54 3.17 21.01
C ASP A 186 -13.54 2.45 20.09
N ASP A 187 -13.51 2.86 18.81
CA ASP A 187 -12.69 2.33 17.72
C ASP A 187 -12.93 0.83 17.40
N SER A 188 -14.05 0.25 17.83
CA SER A 188 -14.48 -1.09 17.37
C SER A 188 -15.33 -1.02 16.11
N ILE A 189 -15.40 -2.14 15.38
CA ILE A 189 -16.43 -2.38 14.36
C ILE A 189 -17.34 -3.53 14.79
N GLY A 190 -18.65 -3.26 14.78
CA GLY A 190 -19.66 -4.19 15.25
C GLY A 190 -19.69 -4.28 16.77
N GLU A 191 -20.27 -5.36 17.30
CA GLU A 191 -20.27 -5.62 18.74
C GLU A 191 -20.11 -7.12 18.98
N PRO A 192 -19.19 -7.55 19.86
CA PRO A 192 -19.10 -8.94 20.27
C PRO A 192 -20.43 -9.46 20.83
N TYR A 193 -20.90 -10.59 20.29
CA TYR A 193 -22.14 -11.19 20.77
C TYR A 193 -22.03 -11.61 22.24
N ALA A 194 -23.03 -11.23 23.05
CA ALA A 194 -23.15 -11.65 24.44
C ALA A 194 -24.42 -12.47 24.67
N LYS A 195 -24.35 -13.45 25.59
CA LYS A 195 -25.54 -14.22 26.00
C LYS A 195 -26.63 -13.26 26.51
N GLY A 196 -27.84 -13.45 26.01
CA GLY A 196 -28.99 -12.59 26.32
C GLY A 196 -29.39 -11.67 25.16
N LYS A 197 -28.54 -11.49 24.14
CA LYS A 197 -28.82 -10.65 22.96
C LYS A 197 -29.48 -11.39 21.80
N ALA A 198 -30.10 -12.55 22.06
CA ALA A 198 -30.68 -13.37 20.99
C ALA A 198 -31.84 -12.69 20.25
N ASP A 199 -32.59 -11.83 20.94
CA ASP A 199 -33.73 -11.08 20.37
C ASP A 199 -33.34 -9.67 19.87
N GLU A 200 -32.07 -9.30 19.99
CA GLU A 200 -31.56 -7.99 19.54
C GLU A 200 -31.14 -8.03 18.06
N THR A 201 -31.30 -6.90 17.39
CA THR A 201 -30.75 -6.72 16.04
C THR A 201 -29.26 -6.41 16.15
N PRO A 202 -28.37 -7.16 15.48
CA PRO A 202 -26.95 -6.89 15.52
C PRO A 202 -26.64 -5.49 14.96
N PRO A 203 -25.73 -4.71 15.57
CA PRO A 203 -25.28 -3.44 15.00
C PRO A 203 -24.51 -3.66 13.68
N CYS A 204 -23.85 -4.81 13.56
CA CYS A 204 -23.20 -5.27 12.35
C CYS A 204 -23.49 -6.77 12.17
N GLY A 205 -24.03 -7.20 11.03
CA GLY A 205 -24.43 -8.58 10.84
C GLY A 205 -25.23 -8.86 9.58
N ILE A 206 -25.71 -10.11 9.47
CA ILE A 206 -26.43 -10.61 8.29
C ILE A 206 -27.53 -11.56 8.74
N ARG A 207 -28.68 -11.55 8.06
CA ARG A 207 -29.73 -12.56 8.19
C ARG A 207 -30.06 -13.13 6.81
N TYR A 208 -29.77 -14.40 6.63
CA TYR A 208 -30.09 -15.13 5.42
C TYR A 208 -31.57 -15.51 5.38
N LEU A 209 -32.18 -15.37 4.21
CA LEU A 209 -33.61 -15.64 3.97
C LEU A 209 -33.83 -17.02 3.33
N ARG A 210 -32.76 -17.68 2.86
CA ARG A 210 -32.82 -18.99 2.21
C ARG A 210 -31.69 -19.91 2.65
N SER A 211 -31.99 -21.21 2.74
CA SER A 211 -31.02 -22.27 2.98
C SER A 211 -29.94 -22.31 1.90
N SER A 212 -28.70 -22.63 2.28
CA SER A 212 -27.62 -22.88 1.33
C SER A 212 -27.66 -24.29 0.73
N GLY A 213 -28.61 -25.14 1.17
CA GLY A 213 -28.73 -26.53 0.73
C GLY A 213 -27.51 -27.35 1.15
N ASP A 214 -26.97 -28.14 0.23
CA ASP A 214 -25.73 -28.90 0.42
C ASP A 214 -24.45 -28.05 0.23
N GLY A 215 -24.59 -26.76 -0.10
CA GLY A 215 -23.50 -25.82 -0.33
C GLY A 215 -23.36 -24.76 0.78
N THR A 216 -22.60 -23.72 0.48
CA THR A 216 -22.35 -22.58 1.38
C THR A 216 -22.46 -21.26 0.63
N TYR A 217 -22.90 -20.20 1.31
CA TYR A 217 -22.72 -18.84 0.80
C TYR A 217 -21.30 -18.36 1.04
N LYS A 218 -20.76 -17.59 0.09
CA LYS A 218 -19.44 -16.98 0.20
C LYS A 218 -19.61 -15.56 0.76
N LEU A 219 -19.59 -15.45 2.08
CA LEU A 219 -19.59 -14.16 2.74
C LEU A 219 -18.26 -13.47 2.47
N ARG A 220 -18.29 -12.30 1.82
CA ARG A 220 -17.12 -11.43 1.69
C ARG A 220 -17.17 -10.34 2.74
N ALA A 221 -16.08 -10.22 3.48
CA ALA A 221 -15.87 -9.20 4.50
C ALA A 221 -14.69 -8.32 4.06
N THR A 222 -14.95 -7.05 3.76
CA THR A 222 -13.94 -6.11 3.22
C THR A 222 -13.77 -4.94 4.18
N ILE A 223 -12.57 -4.73 4.69
CA ILE A 223 -12.23 -3.56 5.48
C ILE A 223 -11.77 -2.44 4.55
N THR A 224 -12.31 -1.24 4.79
CA THR A 224 -11.80 0.01 4.23
C THR A 224 -10.82 0.64 5.21
N TRP A 225 -9.66 1.04 4.72
CA TRP A 225 -8.60 1.71 5.46
C TRP A 225 -8.45 3.13 4.94
N ASP A 226 -8.59 4.10 5.84
CA ASP A 226 -8.17 5.48 5.63
C ASP A 226 -6.65 5.57 5.79
N ILE A 227 -5.99 6.24 4.85
CA ILE A 227 -4.53 6.21 4.77
C ILE A 227 -4.02 7.64 4.71
N ASN A 228 -3.20 7.99 5.70
CA ASN A 228 -2.50 9.27 5.77
C ASN A 228 -1.01 9.04 5.98
N TRP A 229 -0.21 10.07 5.78
CA TRP A 229 1.23 10.00 6.00
C TRP A 229 1.79 11.28 6.60
N THR A 230 2.92 11.14 7.28
CA THR A 230 3.72 12.26 7.82
C THR A 230 5.18 12.04 7.45
N GLY A 231 5.93 13.12 7.22
CA GLY A 231 7.32 13.03 6.80
C GLY A 231 8.20 14.17 7.28
N SER A 232 9.49 14.08 6.94
CA SER A 232 10.49 15.09 7.27
C SER A 232 10.07 16.49 6.83
N GLY A 233 10.46 17.51 7.61
CA GLY A 233 10.10 18.91 7.33
C GLY A 233 8.63 19.26 7.62
N GLY A 234 7.87 18.38 8.27
CA GLY A 234 6.44 18.59 8.54
C GLY A 234 5.56 18.33 7.33
N ALA A 235 6.09 17.69 6.29
CA ALA A 235 5.31 17.22 5.15
C ALA A 235 4.30 16.15 5.59
N GLY A 236 3.20 16.05 4.88
CA GLY A 236 2.17 15.05 5.14
C GLY A 236 0.95 15.29 4.26
N GLY A 237 0.02 14.34 4.31
CA GLY A 237 -1.21 14.39 3.54
C GLY A 237 -1.93 13.05 3.55
N ASP A 238 -2.93 12.95 2.69
CA ASP A 238 -3.73 11.75 2.52
C ASP A 238 -3.24 10.95 1.31
N LEU A 239 -3.43 9.64 1.37
CA LEU A 239 -3.21 8.71 0.28
C LEU A 239 -4.51 7.97 -0.06
N PRO A 240 -4.62 7.35 -1.24
CA PRO A 240 -5.82 6.60 -1.60
C PRO A 240 -6.14 5.52 -0.55
N ASN A 241 -7.42 5.45 -0.17
CA ASN A 241 -7.91 4.44 0.78
C ASN A 241 -7.57 3.02 0.30
N GLY A 242 -7.17 2.18 1.25
CA GLY A 242 -6.94 0.76 1.02
C GLY A 242 -8.23 -0.03 1.23
N THR A 243 -8.45 -1.08 0.46
CA THR A 243 -9.48 -2.07 0.77
C THR A 243 -8.89 -3.46 0.76
N PHE A 244 -9.14 -4.22 1.81
CA PHE A 244 -8.69 -5.60 1.92
C PHE A 244 -9.79 -6.46 2.49
N GLY A 245 -10.03 -7.61 1.88
CA GLY A 245 -11.14 -8.46 2.27
C GLY A 245 -10.89 -9.93 2.03
N ASN A 246 -11.61 -10.75 2.78
CA ASN A 246 -11.51 -12.19 2.75
C ASN A 246 -12.90 -12.81 2.51
N GLU A 247 -12.92 -14.03 1.97
CA GLU A 247 -14.14 -14.82 1.86
C GLU A 247 -14.24 -15.84 3.00
N GLN A 248 -15.44 -16.02 3.55
CA GLN A 248 -15.78 -17.03 4.53
C GLN A 248 -16.98 -17.84 4.05
N ALA A 249 -16.89 -19.16 4.12
CA ALA A 249 -18.01 -20.03 3.84
C ALA A 249 -19.01 -20.01 5.00
N VAL A 250 -20.28 -19.75 4.69
CA VAL A 250 -21.39 -19.77 5.66
C VAL A 250 -22.43 -20.79 5.22
N THR A 251 -22.69 -21.77 6.08
CA THR A 251 -23.78 -22.74 5.91
C THR A 251 -25.05 -22.18 6.53
N VAL A 252 -26.15 -22.19 5.77
CA VAL A 252 -27.46 -21.73 6.26
C VAL A 252 -28.42 -22.89 6.24
N GLN A 253 -28.85 -23.30 7.42
CA GLN A 253 -29.77 -24.41 7.60
C GLN A 253 -31.21 -23.93 7.70
N GLU A 254 -32.13 -24.70 7.13
CA GLU A 254 -33.56 -24.49 7.35
C GLU A 254 -34.01 -25.30 8.57
N ILE A 255 -34.73 -24.67 9.51
CA ILE A 255 -35.41 -25.39 10.58
C ILE A 255 -36.84 -25.65 10.16
N GLN A 256 -37.18 -26.92 9.98
CA GLN A 256 -38.55 -27.38 9.81
C GLN A 256 -39.08 -27.81 11.19
N ALA A 257 -40.00 -27.03 11.76
CA ALA A 257 -40.69 -27.44 12.98
C ALA A 257 -41.85 -28.37 12.61
N VAL A 258 -41.76 -29.64 13.01
CA VAL A 258 -42.90 -30.56 12.93
C VAL A 258 -43.75 -30.35 14.18
N ASN A 259 -44.87 -29.63 14.05
CA ASN A 259 -45.89 -29.61 15.10
C ASN A 259 -46.58 -30.98 15.13
N ARG A 260 -46.47 -31.68 16.27
CA ARG A 260 -47.24 -32.90 16.56
C ARG A 260 -48.45 -32.56 17.40
#